data_AF-A0A938IZB9-F1
#
_entry.id   AF-A0A938IZB9-F1
#
_cell.length_a   1.000
_cell.length_b   1.000
_cell.length_c   1.000
_cell.angle_alpha   90.00
_cell.angle_beta   90.00
_cell.angle_gamma   90.00
#
_symmetry.space_group_name_H-M   'P 1'
#
loop_
_entity.id
_entity.type
_entity.pdbx_description
1 polymer ?
#
loop_
_entity_poly.entity_id
_entity_poly.type
_entity_poly.pdbx_seq_one_letter_code
_entity_poly.pdbx_strand_id
1 'polypeptide(L)'
;MAHTTVSEHAVRTVVLGKWADYRPVLPGASVRFLPRDEYVDVARDDPVVGMELATGWLTDLAAELRDPVLADATRQVVTVCPPLMAEIVEPEPPRIRRAYVEGAFLRRLFRFLVEGEGWEIDANVRDVMARHYPFHLAAVEAVEGIERV
;
A
#
# COMPACT_ATOMS: atom_id res chain seq x y z
N MET A 1 -13.38 26.55 5.51
CA MET A 1 -12.41 25.69 6.21
C MET A 1 -11.41 25.22 5.16
N ALA A 2 -10.11 25.42 5.37
CA ALA A 2 -9.11 25.02 4.37
C ALA A 2 -9.04 23.49 4.31
N HIS A 3 -9.44 22.90 3.18
CA HIS A 3 -9.14 21.50 2.88
C HIS A 3 -7.61 21.40 2.77
N THR A 4 -6.98 20.81 3.79
CA THR A 4 -5.54 20.55 3.74
C THR A 4 -5.36 19.35 2.83
N THR A 5 -4.97 19.60 1.59
CA THR A 5 -4.68 18.52 0.63
C THR A 5 -3.48 17.73 1.15
N VAL A 6 -3.55 16.40 1.19
CA VAL A 6 -2.38 15.58 1.52
C VAL A 6 -1.41 15.69 0.35
N SER A 7 -0.23 16.26 0.60
CA SER A 7 0.78 16.37 -0.44
C SER A 7 1.53 15.05 -0.61
N GLU A 8 1.98 14.77 -1.84
CA GLU A 8 2.89 13.64 -2.13
C GLU A 8 4.12 13.64 -1.21
N HIS A 9 4.62 14.83 -0.87
CA HIS A 9 5.73 15.01 0.05
C HIS A 9 5.39 14.52 1.48
N ALA A 10 4.17 14.78 1.95
CA ALA A 10 3.69 14.28 3.23
C ALA A 10 3.61 12.75 3.23
N VAL A 11 3.10 12.13 2.15
CA VAL A 11 3.09 10.67 1.99
C VAL A 11 4.51 10.10 2.06
N ARG A 12 5.45 10.63 1.28
CA ARG A 12 6.85 10.19 1.29
C ARG A 12 7.47 10.29 2.68
N THR A 13 7.22 11.39 3.38
CA THR A 13 7.74 11.63 4.74
C THR A 13 7.21 10.59 5.73
N VAL A 14 5.91 10.31 5.70
CA VAL A 14 5.30 9.29 6.57
C VAL A 14 5.87 7.90 6.28
N VAL A 15 5.95 7.52 5.00
CA VAL A 15 6.49 6.21 4.59
C VAL A 15 7.96 6.07 4.98
N LEU A 16 8.81 7.06 4.69
CA LEU A 16 10.23 7.01 5.05
C LEU A 16 10.43 6.98 6.56
N GLY A 17 9.63 7.74 7.31
CA GLY A 17 9.64 7.70 8.77
C GLY A 17 9.31 6.30 9.28
N LYS A 18 8.29 5.65 8.71
CA LYS A 18 7.93 4.29 9.12
C LYS A 18 8.94 3.24 8.66
N TRP A 19 9.50 3.38 7.46
CA TRP A 19 10.54 2.50 6.93
C TRP A 19 11.80 2.49 7.81
N ALA A 20 12.15 3.64 8.42
CA ALA A 20 13.30 3.73 9.32
C ALA A 20 13.23 2.74 10.49
N ASP A 21 12.03 2.42 10.99
CA ASP A 21 11.83 1.44 12.06
C ASP A 21 12.21 0.01 11.64
N TYR A 22 12.05 -0.33 10.35
CA TYR A 22 12.19 -1.70 9.84
C TYR A 22 13.48 -1.94 9.06
N ARG A 23 14.11 -0.89 8.57
CA ARG A 23 15.38 -0.99 7.85
C ARG A 23 16.44 -1.86 8.57
N PRO A 24 16.58 -1.85 9.91
CA PRO A 24 17.54 -2.71 10.61
C PRO A 24 17.23 -4.21 10.52
N VAL A 25 15.95 -4.59 10.43
CA VAL A 25 15.51 -6.00 10.42
C VAL A 25 15.24 -6.53 9.01
N LEU A 26 15.17 -5.64 8.01
CA LEU A 26 15.03 -5.97 6.60
C LEU A 26 16.17 -5.33 5.78
N PRO A 27 17.45 -5.70 6.02
CA PRO A 27 18.59 -5.00 5.42
C PRO A 27 18.70 -5.16 3.90
N GLY A 28 18.11 -6.22 3.33
CA GLY A 28 18.05 -6.45 1.89
C GLY A 28 16.88 -5.76 1.20
N ALA A 29 15.89 -5.27 1.97
CA ALA A 29 14.72 -4.63 1.40
C ALA A 29 14.94 -3.13 1.16
N SER A 30 14.21 -2.58 0.20
CA SER A 30 14.22 -1.16 -0.11
C SER A 30 12.83 -0.59 -0.37
N VAL A 31 12.71 0.72 -0.21
CA VAL A 31 11.49 1.47 -0.55
C VAL A 31 11.78 2.35 -1.75
N ARG A 32 10.93 2.25 -2.77
CA ARG A 32 10.98 3.05 -3.99
C ARG A 32 9.69 3.85 -4.14
N PHE A 33 9.80 5.11 -4.56
CA PHE A 33 8.65 5.95 -4.87
C PHE A 33 8.59 6.18 -6.38
N LEU A 34 7.44 5.93 -6.99
CA LEU A 34 7.23 6.17 -8.42
C LEU A 34 6.10 7.19 -8.63
N PRO A 35 6.17 8.01 -9.70
CA PRO A 35 5.00 8.73 -10.19
C PRO A 35 3.96 7.74 -10.74
N ARG A 36 2.72 8.21 -10.96
CA ARG A 36 1.58 7.35 -11.31
C ARG A 36 1.83 6.50 -12.56
N ASP A 37 2.32 7.11 -13.64
CA ASP A 37 2.49 6.40 -14.91
C ASP A 37 3.50 5.25 -14.79
N GLU A 38 4.68 5.52 -14.22
CA GLU A 38 5.70 4.49 -13.96
C GLU A 38 5.22 3.43 -12.97
N TYR A 39 4.39 3.82 -11.99
CA TYR A 39 3.81 2.89 -11.05
C TYR A 39 2.80 1.94 -11.72
N VAL A 40 1.95 2.46 -12.60
CA VAL A 40 1.00 1.66 -13.40
C VAL A 40 1.74 0.66 -14.29
N ASP A 41 2.87 1.07 -14.88
CA ASP A 41 3.70 0.16 -15.65
C ASP A 41 4.28 -0.98 -14.80
N VAL A 42 4.75 -0.68 -13.58
CA VAL A 42 5.20 -1.71 -12.63
C VAL A 42 4.05 -2.59 -12.14
N ALA A 43 2.87 -2.01 -11.89
CA ALA A 43 1.68 -2.74 -11.46
C ALA A 43 1.24 -3.77 -12.50
N ARG A 44 1.42 -3.48 -13.80
CA ARG A 44 1.09 -4.41 -14.88
C ARG A 44 1.86 -5.73 -14.81
N ASP A 45 3.08 -5.69 -14.27
CA ASP A 45 3.92 -6.87 -14.08
C ASP A 45 3.67 -7.59 -12.73
N ASP A 46 2.81 -7.06 -11.86
CA ASP A 46 2.40 -7.74 -10.64
C ASP A 46 1.53 -8.97 -11.00
N PRO A 47 1.83 -10.17 -10.47
CA PRO A 47 1.10 -11.39 -10.86
C PRO A 47 -0.41 -11.33 -10.59
N VAL A 48 -0.85 -10.64 -9.53
CA VAL A 48 -2.27 -10.52 -9.19
C VAL A 48 -2.94 -9.58 -10.18
N VAL A 49 -2.36 -8.40 -10.40
CA VAL A 49 -2.88 -7.41 -11.36
C VAL A 49 -2.89 -7.98 -12.78
N GLY A 50 -1.83 -8.69 -13.18
CA GLY A 50 -1.75 -9.36 -14.47
C GLY A 50 -2.85 -10.39 -14.68
N MET A 51 -3.22 -11.14 -13.63
CA MET A 51 -4.34 -12.08 -13.65
C MET A 51 -5.69 -11.36 -13.77
N GLU A 52 -5.90 -10.26 -13.04
CA GLU A 52 -7.14 -9.45 -13.11
C GLU A 52 -7.33 -8.83 -14.51
N LEU A 53 -6.24 -8.34 -15.12
CA LEU A 53 -6.25 -7.87 -16.52
C LEU A 53 -6.56 -9.00 -17.50
N ALA A 54 -5.92 -10.17 -17.36
CA ALA A 54 -6.12 -11.30 -18.25
C ALA A 54 -7.55 -11.85 -18.20
N THR A 55 -8.22 -11.71 -17.05
CA THR A 55 -9.59 -12.17 -16.82
C THR A 55 -10.64 -11.10 -17.11
N GLY A 56 -10.22 -9.87 -17.45
CA GLY A 56 -11.11 -8.74 -17.76
C GLY A 56 -11.76 -8.11 -16.53
N TRP A 57 -11.26 -8.38 -15.33
CA TRP A 57 -11.73 -7.74 -14.08
C TRP A 57 -11.24 -6.31 -13.96
N LEU A 58 -10.06 -6.03 -14.52
CA LEU A 58 -9.56 -4.68 -14.77
C LEU A 58 -9.59 -4.43 -16.28
N THR A 59 -10.24 -3.35 -16.71
CA THR A 59 -10.32 -2.98 -18.13
C THR A 59 -9.37 -1.82 -18.46
N ASP A 60 -9.34 -0.81 -17.60
CA ASP A 60 -8.40 0.30 -17.63
C ASP A 60 -7.61 0.36 -16.32
N LEU A 61 -6.41 -0.23 -16.33
CA LEU A 61 -5.54 -0.26 -15.15
C LEU A 61 -5.25 1.14 -14.58
N ALA A 62 -5.05 2.15 -15.43
CA ALA A 62 -4.67 3.47 -14.96
C ALA A 62 -5.81 4.16 -14.19
N ALA A 63 -7.05 3.89 -14.61
CA ALA A 63 -8.26 4.40 -13.97
C ALA A 63 -8.71 3.57 -12.77
N GLU A 64 -8.52 2.25 -12.82
CA GLU A 64 -9.09 1.29 -11.86
C GLU A 64 -8.10 0.85 -10.77
N LEU A 65 -6.80 1.06 -10.94
CA LEU A 65 -5.81 0.69 -9.91
C LEU A 65 -6.02 1.52 -8.64
N ARG A 66 -6.46 0.86 -7.57
CA ARG A 66 -6.70 1.44 -6.25
C ARG A 66 -5.64 1.11 -5.20
N ASP A 67 -4.68 0.24 -5.52
CA ASP A 67 -3.62 -0.11 -4.58
C ASP A 67 -2.43 0.85 -4.73
N PRO A 68 -2.12 1.69 -3.73
CA PRO A 68 -1.02 2.65 -3.82
C PRO A 68 0.33 2.07 -3.39
N VAL A 69 0.40 0.81 -2.96
CA VAL A 69 1.65 0.15 -2.57
C VAL A 69 1.75 -1.28 -3.13
N LEU A 70 2.80 -1.56 -3.87
CA LEU A 70 3.17 -2.91 -4.31
C LEU A 70 4.34 -3.46 -3.50
N ALA A 71 4.40 -4.78 -3.37
CA ALA A 71 5.53 -5.49 -2.77
C ALA A 71 6.05 -6.57 -3.72
N ASP A 72 7.29 -6.42 -4.16
CA ASP A 72 8.02 -7.46 -4.89
C ASP A 72 8.90 -8.21 -3.88
N ALA A 73 8.45 -9.39 -3.46
CA ALA A 73 9.19 -10.24 -2.52
C ALA A 73 10.49 -10.79 -3.12
N THR A 74 10.55 -11.01 -4.43
CA THR A 74 11.73 -11.53 -5.13
C THR A 74 12.85 -10.52 -5.14
N ARG A 75 12.53 -9.25 -5.43
CA ARG A 75 13.50 -8.15 -5.43
C ARG A 75 13.62 -7.46 -4.07
N GLN A 76 12.80 -7.84 -3.09
CA GLN A 76 12.67 -7.19 -1.78
C GLN A 76 12.42 -5.68 -1.89
N VAL A 77 11.51 -5.26 -2.78
CA VAL A 77 11.20 -3.85 -2.99
C VAL A 77 9.75 -3.56 -2.65
N VAL A 78 9.50 -2.59 -1.77
CA VAL A 78 8.19 -1.97 -1.61
C VAL A 78 8.13 -0.73 -2.50
N THR A 79 7.24 -0.74 -3.49
CA THR A 79 7.04 0.39 -4.39
C THR A 79 5.79 1.15 -3.96
N VAL A 80 5.91 2.44 -3.70
CA VAL A 80 4.81 3.32 -3.29
C VAL A 80 4.54 4.33 -4.41
N CYS A 81 3.25 4.61 -4.66
CA CYS A 81 2.81 5.70 -5.52
C CYS A 81 2.26 6.87 -4.68
N PRO A 82 3.08 7.89 -4.35
CA PRO A 82 2.61 9.03 -3.56
C PRO A 82 1.40 9.77 -4.17
N PRO A 83 1.30 10.00 -5.49
CA PRO A 83 0.11 10.62 -6.08
C PRO A 83 -1.17 9.82 -5.83
N LEU A 84 -1.14 8.51 -6.10
CA LEU A 84 -2.31 7.64 -5.91
C LEU A 84 -2.68 7.53 -4.42
N MET A 85 -1.69 7.39 -3.54
CA MET A 85 -1.91 7.37 -2.09
C MET A 85 -2.57 8.66 -1.60
N ALA A 86 -2.10 9.82 -2.09
CA ALA A 86 -2.64 11.13 -1.73
C ALA A 86 -4.09 11.28 -2.22
N GLU A 87 -4.40 10.83 -3.43
CA GLU A 87 -5.77 10.82 -3.98
C GLU A 87 -6.70 9.97 -3.12
N ILE A 88 -6.32 8.73 -2.82
CA ILE A 88 -7.14 7.79 -2.04
C ILE A 88 -7.43 8.34 -0.64
N VAL A 89 -6.46 8.98 -0.02
CA VAL A 89 -6.56 9.40 1.38
C VAL A 89 -7.16 10.81 1.54
N GLU A 90 -7.26 11.59 0.48
CA GLU A 90 -7.82 12.95 0.53
C GLU A 90 -9.24 13.04 1.10
N PRO A 91 -10.22 12.18 0.73
CA PRO A 91 -11.57 12.26 1.30
C PRO A 91 -11.63 11.89 2.78
N GLU A 92 -10.59 11.24 3.32
CA GLU A 92 -10.63 10.70 4.67
C GLU A 92 -10.45 11.76 5.78
N PRO A 93 -11.00 11.55 6.98
CA PRO A 93 -10.76 12.41 8.13
C PRO A 93 -9.26 12.48 8.50
N PRO A 94 -8.72 13.62 8.94
CA PRO A 94 -7.28 13.78 9.23
C PRO A 94 -6.66 12.70 10.12
N ARG A 95 -7.42 12.18 11.10
CA ARG A 95 -7.01 11.09 12.00
C ARG A 95 -6.80 9.74 11.29
N ILE A 96 -7.54 9.49 10.22
CA ILE A 96 -7.44 8.26 9.40
C ILE A 96 -6.30 8.40 8.41
N ARG A 97 -6.09 9.60 7.84
CA ARG A 97 -5.16 9.78 6.73
C ARG A 97 -3.76 9.22 6.99
N ARG A 98 -3.16 9.60 8.12
CA ARG A 98 -1.83 9.11 8.49
C ARG A 98 -1.83 7.60 8.76
N ALA A 99 -2.83 7.11 9.48
CA ALA A 99 -2.93 5.69 9.83
C ALA A 99 -3.13 4.81 8.59
N TYR A 100 -3.87 5.30 7.59
CA TYR A 100 -4.01 4.66 6.29
C TYR A 100 -2.67 4.59 5.56
N VAL A 101 -1.96 5.71 5.40
CA VAL A 101 -0.66 5.74 4.69
C VAL A 101 0.34 4.79 5.34
N GLU A 102 0.47 4.83 6.67
CA GLU A 102 1.34 3.91 7.41
C GLU A 102 0.85 2.46 7.27
N GLY A 103 -0.46 2.21 7.38
CA GLY A 103 -1.06 0.88 7.32
C GLY A 103 -0.91 0.21 5.95
N ALA A 104 -1.21 0.92 4.87
CA ALA A 104 -1.07 0.45 3.50
C ALA A 104 0.39 0.07 3.20
N PHE A 105 1.34 0.89 3.67
CA PHE A 105 2.76 0.58 3.59
C PHE A 105 3.14 -0.66 4.40
N LEU A 106 2.73 -0.73 5.67
CA LEU A 106 3.05 -1.85 6.57
C LEU A 106 2.48 -3.18 6.07
N ARG A 107 1.25 -3.17 5.55
CA ARG A 107 0.60 -4.36 4.99
C ARG A 107 1.45 -4.99 3.89
N ARG A 108 2.05 -4.18 3.03
CA ARG A 108 2.94 -4.65 1.95
C ARG A 108 4.31 -5.04 2.46
N LEU A 109 4.87 -4.26 3.39
CA LEU A 109 6.17 -4.55 4.00
C LEU A 109 6.17 -5.88 4.77
N PHE A 110 5.11 -6.18 5.51
CA PHE A 110 5.00 -7.40 6.32
C PHE A 110 4.92 -8.67 5.49
N ARG A 111 4.61 -8.59 4.19
CA ARG A 111 4.72 -9.74 3.28
C ARG A 111 6.15 -10.28 3.21
N PHE A 112 7.16 -9.50 3.58
CA PHE A 112 8.56 -9.95 3.65
C PHE A 112 8.93 -10.61 4.98
N LEU A 113 8.07 -10.51 5.99
CA LEU A 113 8.34 -10.94 7.36
C LEU A 113 7.49 -12.12 7.82
N VAL A 114 6.44 -12.46 7.08
CA VAL A 114 5.55 -13.59 7.39
C VAL A 114 5.81 -14.74 6.42
N GLU A 115 5.61 -15.97 6.91
CA GLU A 115 5.65 -17.18 6.09
C GLU A 115 4.31 -17.39 5.36
N GLY A 116 4.32 -18.24 4.34
CA GLY A 116 3.13 -18.66 3.59
C GLY A 116 3.25 -18.42 2.08
N GLU A 117 2.27 -18.91 1.33
CA GLU A 117 2.17 -18.69 -0.12
C GLU A 117 0.77 -18.17 -0.50
N GLY A 118 0.73 -17.29 -1.51
CA GLY A 118 -0.53 -16.74 -2.02
C GLY A 118 -1.37 -16.07 -0.92
N TRP A 119 -2.60 -16.57 -0.73
CA TRP A 119 -3.57 -16.02 0.22
C TRP A 119 -3.16 -16.15 1.69
N GLU A 120 -2.31 -17.13 2.03
CA GLU A 120 -1.85 -17.35 3.41
C GLU A 120 -1.01 -16.17 3.90
N ILE A 121 -0.21 -15.57 3.02
CA ILE A 121 0.57 -14.38 3.33
C ILE A 121 -0.37 -13.24 3.72
N ASP A 122 -1.44 -13.01 2.97
CA ASP A 122 -2.38 -11.92 3.25
C ASP A 122 -3.12 -12.13 4.58
N ALA A 123 -3.48 -13.38 4.90
CA ALA A 123 -4.07 -13.74 6.19
C ALA A 123 -3.07 -13.51 7.35
N ASN A 124 -1.82 -13.98 7.21
CA ASN A 124 -0.79 -13.82 8.23
C ASN A 124 -0.42 -12.35 8.46
N VAL A 125 -0.32 -11.54 7.40
CA VAL A 125 -0.12 -10.09 7.51
C VAL A 125 -1.28 -9.45 8.27
N ARG A 126 -2.53 -9.78 7.91
CA ARG A 126 -3.72 -9.23 8.58
C ARG A 126 -3.70 -9.57 10.07
N ASP A 127 -3.35 -10.80 10.42
CA ASP A 127 -3.22 -11.28 11.79
C ASP A 127 -2.16 -10.50 12.59
N VAL A 128 -0.98 -10.27 12.00
CA VAL A 128 0.09 -9.46 12.60
C VAL A 128 -0.39 -8.02 12.80
N MET A 129 -1.02 -7.42 11.80
CA MET A 129 -1.55 -6.07 11.89
C MET A 129 -2.66 -5.96 12.93
N ALA A 130 -3.57 -6.93 13.03
CA ALA A 130 -4.65 -6.92 14.01
C ALA A 130 -4.11 -6.94 15.45
N ARG A 131 -3.01 -7.67 15.70
CA ARG A 131 -2.39 -7.78 17.03
C ARG A 131 -1.54 -6.57 17.40
N HIS A 132 -0.78 -6.02 16.45
CA HIS A 132 0.27 -5.03 16.74
C HIS A 132 -0.04 -3.62 16.23
N TYR A 133 -0.90 -3.50 15.22
CA TYR A 133 -1.26 -2.25 14.54
C TYR A 133 -2.78 -2.15 14.29
N PRO A 134 -3.65 -2.40 15.29
CA PRO A 134 -5.08 -2.52 15.07
C PRO A 134 -5.72 -1.26 14.48
N PHE A 135 -5.22 -0.07 14.85
CA PHE A 135 -5.74 1.18 14.29
C PHE A 135 -5.36 1.38 12.82
N HIS A 136 -4.14 0.99 12.43
CA HIS A 136 -3.69 1.02 11.04
C HIS A 136 -4.47 0.03 10.18
N LEU A 137 -4.71 -1.18 10.69
CA LEU A 137 -5.54 -2.15 9.99
C LEU A 137 -6.96 -1.63 9.79
N ALA A 138 -7.58 -1.09 10.84
CA ALA A 138 -8.91 -0.51 10.74
C ALA A 138 -8.98 0.66 9.75
N ALA A 139 -7.94 1.49 9.68
CA ALA A 139 -7.86 2.57 8.70
C ALA A 139 -7.77 2.04 7.27
N VAL A 140 -6.94 1.03 7.01
CA VAL A 140 -6.82 0.37 5.70
C VAL A 140 -8.15 -0.27 5.30
N GLU A 141 -8.76 -1.06 6.19
CA GLU A 141 -10.03 -1.73 5.92
C GLU A 141 -11.21 -0.77 5.76
N ALA A 142 -11.21 0.36 6.45
CA ALA A 142 -12.22 1.39 6.27
C ALA A 142 -12.12 2.04 4.89
N VAL A 143 -10.90 2.41 4.46
CA VAL A 143 -10.69 3.08 3.17
C VAL A 143 -10.92 2.13 1.99
N GLU A 144 -10.42 0.89 2.08
CA GLU A 144 -10.59 -0.11 1.02
C GLU A 144 -11.99 -0.79 1.05
N GLY A 145 -12.67 -0.78 2.20
CA GLY A 145 -13.95 -1.48 2.39
C GLY A 145 -15.18 -0.70 1.95
N ILE A 146 -15.10 0.63 1.81
CA ILE A 146 -16.22 1.49 1.40
C ILE A 146 -16.67 1.20 -0.05
N GLU A 147 -15.83 0.57 -0.89
CA GLU A 147 -16.13 0.30 -2.30
C GLU A 147 -16.75 -1.09 -2.59
N ARG A 148 -16.99 -1.92 -1.56
CA ARG A 148 -17.61 -3.26 -1.73
C ARG A 148 -19.12 -3.32 -1.46
N VAL A 149 -19.81 -2.17 -1.41
CA VAL A 149 -21.29 -2.07 -1.21
C VAL A 149 -21.95 -1.41 -2.40
#